data_AF-A0A3R7RJE0-F1
#
_entry.id   AF-A0A3R7RJE0-F1
#
_cell.length_a   1.000
_cell.length_b   1.000
_cell.length_c   1.000
_cell.angle_alpha   90.00
_cell.angle_beta   90.00
_cell.angle_gamma   90.00
#
_symmetry.space_group_name_H-M   'P 1'
#
loop_
_entity.id
_entity.type
_entity.pdbx_description
1 polymer ?
#
loop_
_entity_poly.entity_id
_entity_poly.type
_entity_poly.pdbx_seq_one_letter_code
_entity_poly.pdbx_strand_id
1 'polypeptide(L)'
;MYASFQVPLFSLAILLRDRPDLASGPVALIRSTPDPDTSTSSTTAKPVILAVNHAAAQYRVTKGLSPTKALARCPHLNLISSNPADECLHQDALRDYLASLGPDFEETATGIFILDLLSIPHAMKFPGEWAEQALRKATPLRLPIDISLARTPDLSILAGQSPALRHTLRFNSDPIFCMAQHPTFAIRHIDSQPIHSLNQISTEIALES
;
A
#
# COMPACT_ATOMS: atom_id res chain seq x y z
N MET A 1 -21.32 -4.47 3.42
CA MET A 1 -20.02 -4.93 2.88
C MET A 1 -19.18 -3.71 2.70
N TYR A 2 -17.88 -3.78 2.96
CA TYR A 2 -17.00 -2.62 3.00
C TYR A 2 -15.78 -2.85 2.11
N ALA A 3 -15.29 -1.77 1.52
CA ALA A 3 -14.01 -1.74 0.82
C ALA A 3 -13.03 -0.87 1.57
N SER A 4 -11.84 -1.37 1.90
CA SER A 4 -10.73 -0.50 2.32
C SER A 4 -9.82 -0.20 1.15
N PHE A 5 -9.45 1.06 0.97
CA PHE A 5 -8.46 1.54 0.02
C PHE A 5 -7.20 1.92 0.78
N GLN A 6 -6.06 1.32 0.43
CA GLN A 6 -4.81 1.52 1.13
C GLN A 6 -3.70 1.85 0.15
N VAL A 7 -2.99 2.95 0.36
CA VAL A 7 -1.74 3.24 -0.34
C VAL A 7 -0.58 2.81 0.56
N PRO A 8 0.06 1.65 0.29
CA PRO A 8 1.16 1.17 1.12
C PRO A 8 2.32 2.17 1.09
N LEU A 9 2.83 2.49 2.27
CA LEU A 9 3.93 3.45 2.44
C LEU A 9 3.64 4.81 1.79
N PHE A 10 2.42 5.34 1.97
CA PHE A 10 1.90 6.56 1.32
C PHE A 10 2.91 7.68 1.09
N SER A 11 3.56 8.18 2.15
CA SER A 11 4.57 9.25 2.04
C SER A 11 5.71 8.91 1.08
N LEU A 12 6.19 7.66 1.10
CA LEU A 12 7.22 7.17 0.19
C LEU A 12 6.65 6.96 -1.23
N ALA A 13 5.41 6.45 -1.33
CA ALA A 13 4.76 6.20 -2.63
C ALA A 13 4.57 7.49 -3.44
N ILE A 14 4.16 8.59 -2.79
CA ILE A 14 4.04 9.91 -3.45
C ILE A 14 5.37 10.37 -4.03
N LEU A 15 6.45 10.29 -3.24
CA LEU A 15 7.78 10.76 -3.65
C LEU A 15 8.39 9.93 -4.79
N LEU A 16 7.98 8.66 -4.92
CA LEU A 16 8.43 7.75 -5.96
C LEU A 16 7.56 7.75 -7.21
N ARG A 17 6.31 8.22 -7.11
CA ARG A 17 5.31 8.22 -8.18
C ARG A 17 5.83 8.75 -9.52
N ASP A 18 6.53 9.87 -9.47
CA ASP A 18 7.03 10.59 -10.64
C ASP A 18 8.54 10.41 -10.84
N ARG A 19 9.15 9.45 -10.13
CA ARG A 19 10.60 9.18 -10.17
C ARG A 19 10.87 7.69 -10.35
N PRO A 20 10.57 7.11 -11.53
CA PRO A 20 10.76 5.68 -11.79
C PRO A 20 12.22 5.24 -11.61
N ASP A 21 13.17 6.08 -11.97
CA ASP A 21 14.60 5.84 -11.78
C ASP A 21 14.93 5.59 -10.30
N LEU A 22 14.36 6.42 -9.43
CA LEU A 22 14.55 6.30 -7.98
C LEU A 22 13.79 5.09 -7.42
N ALA A 23 12.58 4.82 -7.92
CA ALA A 23 11.77 3.69 -7.50
C ALA A 23 12.42 2.32 -7.79
N SER A 24 13.25 2.24 -8.83
CA SER A 24 13.99 1.03 -9.23
C SER A 24 15.13 0.65 -8.26
N GLY A 25 15.70 1.63 -7.55
CA GLY A 25 16.82 1.44 -6.62
C GLY A 25 16.39 1.35 -5.15
N PRO A 26 17.32 1.10 -4.22
CA PRO A 26 17.03 1.13 -2.80
C PRO A 26 16.74 2.57 -2.32
N VAL A 27 15.58 2.77 -1.70
CA VAL A 27 15.13 4.07 -1.19
C VAL A 27 14.58 3.93 0.22
N ALA A 28 14.91 4.91 1.06
CA ALA A 28 14.35 5.04 2.40
C ALA A 28 13.87 6.47 2.67
N LEU A 29 12.71 6.57 3.30
CA LEU A 29 12.15 7.81 3.80
C LEU A 29 12.76 8.12 5.17
N ILE A 30 13.24 9.33 5.37
CA ILE A 30 13.74 9.84 6.65
C ILE A 30 12.80 10.90 7.22
N ARG A 31 12.78 11.01 8.55
CA ARG A 31 12.08 12.10 9.24
C ARG A 31 12.72 13.45 8.88
N SER A 32 11.94 14.39 8.34
CA SER A 32 12.35 15.80 8.28
C SER A 32 12.53 16.32 9.71
N THR A 33 13.72 16.82 10.02
CA THR A 33 13.93 17.63 11.23
C THR A 33 13.31 19.01 10.99
N PRO A 34 12.49 19.54 11.92
CA PRO A 34 12.01 20.91 11.79
C PRO A 34 13.19 21.90 11.75
N ASP A 35 12.99 23.03 11.08
CA ASP A 35 13.99 24.08 10.90
C ASP A 35 14.66 24.49 12.23
N PRO A 36 15.96 24.84 12.21
CA PRO A 36 16.71 25.25 13.40
C PRO A 36 16.23 26.56 14.03
N ASP A 37 15.28 27.28 13.43
CA ASP A 37 14.90 28.63 13.85
C ASP A 37 13.81 28.70 14.94
N THR A 38 13.22 27.57 15.35
CA THR A 38 12.32 27.53 16.51
C THR A 38 13.06 27.07 17.76
N SER A 39 13.86 27.99 18.29
CA SER A 39 14.54 27.90 19.59
C SER A 39 13.54 27.95 20.74
N THR A 40 12.91 26.83 21.09
CA THR A 40 12.43 26.57 22.47
C THR A 40 12.48 25.06 22.78
N SER A 41 13.57 24.67 23.44
CA SER A 41 13.75 23.49 24.29
C SER A 41 13.27 22.10 23.81
N SER A 42 14.30 21.27 23.63
CA SER A 42 14.40 19.86 24.02
C SER A 42 14.14 18.80 22.95
N THR A 43 15.26 18.17 22.56
CA THR A 43 15.42 17.00 21.69
C THR A 43 15.51 17.31 20.20
N THR A 44 16.73 17.57 19.73
CA THR A 44 17.16 17.26 18.35
C THR A 44 16.85 15.78 18.10
N ALA A 45 15.65 15.51 17.58
CA ALA A 45 15.20 14.16 17.30
C ALA A 45 16.15 13.55 16.26
N LYS A 46 16.90 12.52 16.68
CA LYS A 46 17.85 11.85 15.79
C LYS A 46 17.13 11.38 14.53
N PRO A 47 17.69 11.64 13.34
CA PRO A 47 17.06 11.23 12.10
C PRO A 47 16.94 9.70 12.09
N VAL A 48 15.77 9.22 11.67
CA VAL A 48 15.37 7.82 11.69
C VAL A 48 14.66 7.47 10.40
N ILE A 49 14.91 6.27 9.87
CA ILE A 49 14.20 5.70 8.73
C ILE A 49 12.73 5.48 9.12
N LEU A 50 11.82 6.12 8.40
CA LEU A 50 10.36 6.02 8.59
C LEU A 50 9.73 4.93 7.72
N ALA A 51 10.23 4.76 6.50
CA ALA A 51 9.76 3.79 5.52
C ALA A 51 10.90 3.36 4.58
N VAL A 52 10.78 2.19 3.98
CA VAL A 52 11.75 1.65 3.01
C VAL A 52 10.99 0.98 1.87
N ASN A 53 11.52 1.07 0.65
CA ASN A 53 10.98 0.30 -0.46
C ASN A 53 11.50 -1.15 -0.44
N HIS A 54 10.97 -1.99 -1.35
CA HIS A 54 11.36 -3.40 -1.42
C HIS A 54 12.87 -3.59 -1.70
N ALA A 55 13.45 -2.79 -2.60
CA ALA A 55 14.88 -2.86 -2.92
C ALA A 55 15.76 -2.57 -1.70
N ALA A 56 15.43 -1.55 -0.89
CA ALA A 56 16.15 -1.28 0.35
C ALA A 56 15.96 -2.40 1.41
N ALA A 57 14.78 -3.00 1.47
CA ALA A 57 14.50 -4.11 2.38
C ALA A 57 15.36 -5.36 2.08
N GLN A 58 15.72 -5.60 0.82
CA GLN A 58 16.62 -6.71 0.43
C GLN A 58 18.02 -6.57 1.08
N TYR A 59 18.48 -5.34 1.32
CA TYR A 59 19.72 -5.06 2.06
C TYR A 59 19.53 -5.00 3.58
N ARG A 60 18.39 -5.52 4.09
CA ARG A 60 18.02 -5.48 5.51
C ARG A 60 17.98 -4.06 6.08
N VAL A 61 17.69 -3.06 5.25
CA VAL A 61 17.35 -1.72 5.74
C VAL A 61 15.89 -1.78 6.22
N THR A 62 15.64 -1.35 7.46
CA THR A 62 14.32 -1.41 8.07
C THR A 62 13.96 -0.06 8.70
N LYS A 63 12.66 0.18 8.86
CA LYS A 63 12.14 1.27 9.69
C LYS A 63 12.80 1.24 11.08
N GLY A 64 13.06 2.42 11.63
CA GLY A 64 13.66 2.58 12.96
C GLY A 64 15.20 2.65 12.97
N LEU A 65 15.88 2.30 11.88
CA LEU A 65 17.33 2.48 11.78
C LEU A 65 17.71 3.97 11.71
N SER A 66 18.92 4.30 12.16
CA SER A 66 19.52 5.60 11.82
C SER A 66 20.01 5.58 10.37
N PRO A 67 20.06 6.72 9.68
CA PRO A 67 20.62 6.85 8.34
C PRO A 67 22.02 6.23 8.20
N THR A 68 22.90 6.48 9.18
CA THR A 68 24.26 5.91 9.20
C THR A 68 24.26 4.38 9.21
N LYS A 69 23.40 3.76 10.03
CA LYS A 69 23.28 2.29 10.09
C LYS A 69 22.66 1.73 8.82
N ALA A 70 21.72 2.45 8.21
CA ALA A 70 21.12 2.07 6.93
C ALA A 70 22.15 2.10 5.80
N LEU A 71 22.94 3.17 5.71
CA LEU A 71 24.01 3.34 4.71
C LEU A 71 25.15 2.34 4.89
N ALA A 72 25.48 1.95 6.12
CA ALA A 72 26.45 0.89 6.37
C ALA A 72 26.01 -0.47 5.80
N ARG A 73 24.69 -0.73 5.71
CA ARG A 73 24.14 -1.95 5.09
C ARG A 73 23.98 -1.81 3.58
N CYS A 74 23.65 -0.61 3.12
CA CYS A 74 23.39 -0.30 1.72
C CYS A 74 24.04 1.05 1.36
N PRO A 75 25.30 1.07 0.89
CA PRO A 75 26.03 2.31 0.62
C PRO A 75 25.42 3.19 -0.47
N HIS A 76 24.62 2.59 -1.36
CA HIS A 76 23.92 3.23 -2.48
C HIS A 76 22.44 3.52 -2.15
N LEU A 77 22.06 3.49 -0.86
CA LEU A 77 20.71 3.79 -0.42
C LEU A 77 20.38 5.28 -0.65
N ASN A 78 19.30 5.54 -1.37
CA ASN A 78 18.79 6.89 -1.52
C ASN A 78 17.95 7.27 -0.30
N LEU A 79 18.35 8.33 0.39
CA LEU A 79 17.61 8.88 1.53
C LEU A 79 16.79 10.08 1.06
N ILE A 80 15.48 10.03 1.27
CA ILE A 80 14.56 11.12 0.91
C ILE A 80 13.76 11.56 2.12
N SER A 81 13.45 12.84 2.24
CA SER A 81 12.59 13.39 3.28
C SER A 81 11.16 13.55 2.80
N SER A 82 10.19 13.47 3.73
CA SER A 82 8.80 13.80 3.41
C SER A 82 8.61 15.30 3.29
N ASN A 83 7.64 15.67 2.45
CA ASN A 83 7.12 17.03 2.32
C ASN A 83 5.65 17.04 2.74
N PRO A 84 5.29 17.65 3.89
CA PRO A 84 3.92 17.68 4.37
C PRO A 84 2.91 18.31 3.39
N ALA A 85 3.35 19.30 2.60
CA ALA A 85 2.48 19.94 1.61
C ALA A 85 2.11 18.97 0.48
N ASP A 86 3.07 18.15 0.02
CA ASP A 86 2.82 17.13 -0.99
C ASP A 86 1.92 16.02 -0.42
N GLU A 87 2.15 15.60 0.83
CA GLU A 87 1.29 14.60 1.48
C GLU A 87 -0.16 15.07 1.58
N CYS A 88 -0.39 16.33 1.98
CA CYS A 88 -1.73 16.91 2.06
C CYS A 88 -2.41 16.93 0.68
N LEU A 89 -1.71 17.43 -0.35
CA LEU A 89 -2.24 17.51 -1.71
C LEU A 89 -2.69 16.15 -2.23
N HIS A 90 -1.89 15.11 -2.02
CA HIS A 90 -2.20 13.77 -2.50
C HIS A 90 -3.27 13.07 -1.64
N GLN A 91 -3.36 13.42 -0.36
CA GLN A 91 -4.44 12.93 0.51
C GLN A 91 -5.79 13.51 0.07
N ASP A 92 -5.82 14.78 -0.31
CA ASP A 92 -7.03 15.43 -0.85
C ASP A 92 -7.40 14.86 -2.23
N ALA A 93 -6.42 14.60 -3.11
CA ALA A 93 -6.69 13.93 -4.38
C ALA A 93 -7.27 12.51 -4.19
N LEU A 94 -6.80 11.76 -3.18
CA LEU A 94 -7.41 10.48 -2.81
C LEU A 94 -8.84 10.66 -2.30
N ARG A 95 -9.09 11.66 -1.45
CA ARG A 95 -10.42 11.98 -0.93
C ARG A 95 -11.42 12.28 -2.05
N ASP A 96 -11.03 13.11 -3.02
CA ASP A 96 -11.85 13.44 -4.18
C ASP A 96 -12.15 12.20 -5.03
N TYR A 97 -11.14 11.35 -5.23
CA TYR A 97 -11.31 10.08 -5.92
C TYR A 97 -12.28 9.15 -5.17
N LEU A 98 -12.15 8.99 -3.85
CA LEU A 98 -13.07 8.17 -3.04
C LEU A 98 -14.51 8.71 -3.10
N ALA A 99 -14.68 10.02 -3.01
CA ALA A 99 -15.98 10.67 -3.16
C ALA A 99 -16.63 10.40 -4.53
N SER A 100 -15.83 10.20 -5.58
CA SER A 100 -16.32 9.83 -6.91
C SER A 100 -16.83 8.38 -7.02
N LEU A 101 -16.44 7.51 -6.07
CA LEU A 101 -16.86 6.11 -6.04
C LEU A 101 -18.16 5.88 -5.27
N GLY A 102 -18.40 6.68 -4.25
CA GLY A 102 -19.60 6.59 -3.42
C GLY A 102 -19.65 7.69 -2.35
N PRO A 103 -20.85 7.96 -1.79
CA PRO A 103 -21.06 9.08 -0.89
C PRO A 103 -20.61 8.83 0.56
N ASP A 104 -20.43 7.57 0.96
CA ASP A 104 -20.22 7.18 2.36
C ASP A 104 -18.86 6.51 2.55
N PHE A 105 -17.83 7.33 2.78
CA PHE A 105 -16.48 6.89 3.06
C PHE A 105 -15.92 7.57 4.31
N GLU A 106 -15.02 6.85 4.99
CA GLU A 106 -14.29 7.30 6.16
C GLU A 106 -12.79 7.30 5.86
N GLU A 107 -12.12 8.39 6.20
CA GLU A 107 -10.65 8.44 6.25
C GLU A 107 -10.19 7.99 7.64
N THR A 108 -9.53 6.84 7.71
CA THR A 108 -9.10 6.25 8.99
C THR A 108 -7.63 6.54 9.32
N ALA A 109 -6.82 6.79 8.29
CA ALA A 109 -5.44 7.25 8.41
C ALA A 109 -4.98 7.84 7.06
N THR A 110 -3.80 8.45 7.07
CA THR A 110 -3.16 8.91 5.83
C THR A 110 -2.98 7.76 4.85
N GLY A 111 -3.49 7.92 3.62
CA GLY A 111 -3.51 6.90 2.59
C GLY A 111 -4.44 5.71 2.86
N ILE A 112 -5.32 5.75 3.88
CA ILE A 112 -6.25 4.66 4.21
C ILE A 112 -7.69 5.18 4.32
N PHE A 113 -8.56 4.63 3.49
CA PHE A 113 -9.98 4.93 3.47
C PHE A 113 -10.82 3.66 3.57
N ILE A 114 -12.02 3.77 4.13
CA ILE A 114 -13.05 2.74 4.08
C ILE A 114 -14.26 3.31 3.36
N LEU A 115 -14.86 2.54 2.46
CA LEU A 115 -16.09 2.87 1.75
C LEU A 115 -17.17 1.86 2.12
N ASP A 116 -18.34 2.35 2.50
CA ASP A 116 -19.53 1.50 2.65
C ASP A 116 -20.12 1.18 1.27
N LEU A 117 -20.15 -0.11 0.93
CA LEU A 117 -20.68 -0.58 -0.35
C LEU A 117 -22.18 -0.87 -0.30
N LEU A 118 -22.82 -0.84 0.88
CA LEU A 118 -24.25 -1.15 1.04
C LEU A 118 -25.13 -0.20 0.21
N SER A 119 -24.71 1.04 0.02
CA SER A 119 -25.40 2.06 -0.78
C SER A 119 -25.08 1.98 -2.28
N ILE A 120 -24.24 1.04 -2.72
CA ILE A 120 -23.75 0.90 -4.10
C ILE A 120 -24.23 -0.45 -4.66
N PRO A 121 -25.39 -0.51 -5.35
CA PRO A 121 -26.00 -1.78 -5.79
C PRO A 121 -25.09 -2.65 -6.66
N HIS A 122 -24.30 -2.03 -7.54
CA HIS A 122 -23.37 -2.75 -8.40
C HIS A 122 -22.26 -3.43 -7.59
N ALA A 123 -21.70 -2.73 -6.58
CA ALA A 123 -20.65 -3.26 -5.72
C ALA A 123 -21.14 -4.46 -4.89
N MET A 124 -22.41 -4.44 -4.46
CA MET A 124 -23.03 -5.55 -3.74
C MET A 124 -23.28 -6.78 -4.62
N LYS A 125 -23.61 -6.59 -5.90
CA LYS A 125 -23.92 -7.68 -6.82
C LYS A 125 -22.65 -8.29 -7.46
N PHE A 126 -21.69 -7.43 -7.83
CA PHE A 126 -20.45 -7.81 -8.51
C PHE A 126 -19.24 -7.12 -7.86
N PRO A 127 -18.87 -7.51 -6.63
CA PRO A 127 -17.80 -6.85 -5.87
C PRO A 127 -16.45 -6.81 -6.58
N GLY A 128 -16.07 -7.90 -7.26
CA GLY A 128 -14.81 -8.00 -7.98
C GLY A 128 -14.74 -7.04 -9.19
N GLU A 129 -15.79 -7.01 -10.01
CA GLU A 129 -15.88 -6.11 -11.17
C GLU A 129 -15.91 -4.64 -10.74
N TRP A 130 -16.64 -4.34 -9.67
CA TRP A 130 -16.63 -2.99 -9.09
C TRP A 130 -15.24 -2.59 -8.59
N ALA A 131 -14.53 -3.48 -7.88
CA ALA A 131 -13.19 -3.20 -7.39
C ALA A 131 -12.18 -2.99 -8.54
N GLU A 132 -12.27 -3.79 -9.60
CA GLU A 132 -11.46 -3.60 -10.80
C GLU A 132 -11.76 -2.25 -11.47
N GLN A 133 -13.04 -1.90 -11.61
CA GLN A 133 -13.44 -0.61 -12.16
C GLN A 133 -12.95 0.57 -11.31
N ALA A 134 -13.02 0.44 -9.98
CA ALA A 134 -12.47 1.43 -9.06
C ALA A 134 -10.96 1.61 -9.31
N LEU A 135 -10.19 0.52 -9.31
CA LEU A 135 -8.74 0.58 -9.59
C LEU A 135 -8.42 1.23 -10.94
N ARG A 136 -9.18 0.91 -11.99
CA ARG A 136 -9.01 1.55 -13.31
C ARG A 136 -9.27 3.06 -13.23
N LYS A 137 -10.31 3.49 -12.52
CA LYS A 137 -10.59 4.93 -12.28
C LYS A 137 -9.51 5.61 -11.44
N ALA A 138 -8.76 4.87 -10.64
CA ALA A 138 -7.66 5.38 -9.83
C ALA A 138 -6.38 5.66 -10.63
N THR A 139 -6.29 5.23 -11.89
CA THR A 139 -5.11 5.40 -12.76
C THR A 139 -4.51 6.82 -12.75
N PRO A 140 -5.30 7.92 -12.80
CA PRO A 140 -4.75 9.28 -12.79
C PRO A 140 -4.00 9.64 -11.51
N LEU A 141 -4.29 8.98 -10.38
CA LEU A 141 -3.58 9.20 -9.12
C LEU A 141 -2.13 8.70 -9.20
N ARG A 142 -1.88 7.69 -10.04
CA ARG A 142 -0.58 7.01 -10.23
C ARG A 142 0.04 6.47 -8.93
N LEU A 143 -0.79 6.24 -7.91
CA LEU A 143 -0.36 5.66 -6.64
C LEU A 143 -0.64 4.15 -6.63
N PRO A 144 0.19 3.34 -5.96
CA PRO A 144 -0.14 1.94 -5.71
C PRO A 144 -1.32 1.90 -4.74
N ILE A 145 -2.49 1.47 -5.20
CA ILE A 145 -3.68 1.35 -4.35
C ILE A 145 -4.03 -0.12 -4.20
N ASP A 146 -4.11 -0.57 -2.95
CA ASP A 146 -4.57 -1.88 -2.56
C ASP A 146 -6.05 -1.75 -2.14
N ILE A 147 -6.96 -2.52 -2.77
CA ILE A 147 -8.36 -2.62 -2.35
C ILE A 147 -8.57 -3.96 -1.63
N SER A 148 -9.28 -3.93 -0.51
CA SER A 148 -9.71 -5.13 0.21
C SER A 148 -11.18 -5.08 0.56
N LEU A 149 -11.89 -6.18 0.32
CA LEU A 149 -13.34 -6.29 0.51
C LEU A 149 -13.63 -7.20 1.70
N ALA A 150 -14.52 -6.77 2.60
CA ALA A 150 -14.91 -7.58 3.74
C ALA A 150 -16.34 -7.29 4.22
N ARG A 151 -16.85 -8.13 5.12
CA ARG A 151 -18.19 -7.97 5.72
C ARG A 151 -18.28 -6.84 6.73
N THR A 152 -17.17 -6.47 7.36
CA THR A 152 -17.06 -5.40 8.36
C THR A 152 -15.90 -4.46 8.02
N PRO A 153 -15.92 -3.19 8.48
CA PRO A 153 -14.83 -2.23 8.23
C PRO A 153 -13.49 -2.70 8.81
N ASP A 154 -13.46 -3.25 10.03
CA ASP A 154 -12.22 -3.71 10.64
C ASP A 154 -11.57 -4.85 9.84
N LEU A 155 -12.38 -5.78 9.34
CA LEU A 155 -11.88 -6.89 8.53
C LEU A 155 -11.36 -6.42 7.17
N SER A 156 -11.93 -5.36 6.58
CA SER A 156 -11.40 -4.84 5.32
C SER A 156 -10.03 -4.21 5.53
N ILE A 157 -9.85 -3.43 6.60
CA ILE A 157 -8.54 -2.87 6.98
C ILE A 157 -7.51 -3.98 7.21
N LEU A 158 -7.85 -4.97 8.03
CA LEU A 158 -6.94 -6.08 8.37
C LEU A 158 -6.55 -6.90 7.12
N ALA A 159 -7.51 -7.17 6.24
CA ALA A 159 -7.25 -7.84 4.97
C ALA A 159 -6.27 -7.03 4.10
N GLY A 160 -6.43 -5.70 4.05
CA GLY A 160 -5.51 -4.82 3.34
C GLY A 160 -4.12 -4.75 3.98
N GLN A 161 -4.00 -4.87 5.29
CA GLN A 161 -2.71 -4.78 5.98
C GLN A 161 -1.91 -6.08 5.96
N SER A 162 -2.55 -7.24 5.82
CA SER A 162 -1.90 -8.54 5.93
C SER A 162 -1.52 -9.13 4.55
N PRO A 163 -0.22 -9.27 4.22
CA PRO A 163 0.21 -9.91 2.97
C PRO A 163 -0.36 -11.31 2.74
N ALA A 164 -0.70 -12.04 3.82
CA ALA A 164 -1.29 -13.38 3.75
C ALA A 164 -2.81 -13.38 3.49
N LEU A 165 -3.50 -12.28 3.83
CA LEU A 165 -4.95 -12.10 3.60
C LEU A 165 -5.23 -11.23 2.37
N ARG A 166 -4.17 -10.67 1.78
CA ARG A 166 -4.16 -9.89 0.55
C ARG A 166 -4.38 -10.80 -0.66
N HIS A 167 -5.64 -10.99 -1.05
CA HIS A 167 -5.97 -11.21 -2.46
C HIS A 167 -6.04 -9.84 -3.16
N THR A 168 -4.92 -9.14 -3.23
CA THR A 168 -4.89 -7.76 -3.73
C THR A 168 -4.81 -7.76 -5.26
N LEU A 169 -5.84 -7.19 -5.90
CA LEU A 169 -5.68 -6.64 -7.24
C LEU A 169 -4.82 -5.38 -7.11
N ARG A 170 -3.53 -5.48 -7.46
CA ARG A 170 -2.60 -4.35 -7.43
C ARG A 170 -2.49 -3.79 -8.84
N PHE A 171 -2.99 -2.58 -9.05
CA PHE A 171 -2.85 -1.88 -10.33
C PHE A 171 -1.53 -1.10 -10.35
N ASN A 172 -0.63 -1.46 -11.27
CA ASN A 172 0.58 -0.70 -11.55
C ASN A 172 0.31 0.24 -12.72
N SER A 173 0.82 1.47 -12.66
CA SER A 173 0.62 2.51 -13.69
C SER A 173 1.30 2.21 -15.04
N ASP A 174 2.21 1.22 -15.09
CA ASP A 174 2.66 0.62 -16.35
C ASP A 174 1.84 -0.64 -16.62
N PRO A 175 0.88 -0.61 -17.56
CA PRO A 175 0.16 -1.80 -17.92
C PRO A 175 1.11 -2.73 -18.69
N ILE A 176 1.73 -3.68 -17.99
CA ILE A 176 2.29 -4.87 -18.65
C ILE A 176 1.09 -5.76 -19.03
N PHE A 177 0.37 -5.38 -20.09
CA PHE A 177 -0.59 -6.27 -20.77
C PHE A 177 0.11 -7.26 -21.71
N CYS A 178 1.42 -7.48 -21.54
CA CYS A 178 2.16 -8.43 -22.33
C CYS A 178 2.63 -9.59 -21.45
N MET A 179 1.95 -10.72 -21.61
CA MET A 179 2.45 -12.07 -21.30
C MET A 179 2.48 -12.51 -19.83
N ALA A 180 1.58 -12.04 -18.97
CA ALA A 180 1.29 -12.78 -17.75
C ALA A 180 0.39 -13.99 -18.09
N GLN A 181 0.98 -15.17 -18.26
CA GLN A 181 0.22 -16.42 -18.17
C GLN A 181 -0.26 -16.55 -16.73
N HIS A 182 -1.47 -16.08 -16.44
CA HIS A 182 -2.07 -16.30 -15.14
C HIS A 182 -2.53 -17.76 -15.06
N PRO A 183 -2.06 -18.57 -14.10
CA PRO A 183 -2.74 -19.81 -13.79
C PRO A 183 -4.17 -19.47 -13.39
N THR A 184 -5.14 -20.13 -14.01
CA THR A 184 -6.56 -19.98 -13.72
C THR A 184 -6.79 -20.30 -12.25
N PHE A 185 -6.98 -19.29 -11.40
CA PHE A 185 -7.33 -19.53 -10.01
C PHE A 185 -8.85 -19.65 -9.89
N ALA A 186 -9.30 -20.76 -9.30
CA ALA A 186 -10.68 -20.92 -8.90
C ALA A 186 -10.85 -20.29 -7.51
N ILE A 187 -11.77 -19.34 -7.39
CA ILE A 187 -12.20 -18.82 -6.08
C ILE A 187 -12.90 -19.97 -5.35
N ARG A 188 -12.24 -20.54 -4.34
CA ARG A 188 -12.86 -21.51 -3.44
C ARG A 188 -13.31 -20.81 -2.17
N HIS A 189 -14.59 -20.95 -1.84
CA HIS A 189 -15.14 -20.55 -0.56
C HIS A 189 -14.45 -21.39 0.53
N ILE A 190 -13.78 -20.73 1.48
CA ILE A 190 -13.21 -21.41 2.64
C ILE A 190 -14.35 -21.59 3.63
N ASP A 191 -15.05 -22.72 3.54
CA ASP A 191 -16.04 -23.11 4.55
C ASP A 191 -15.33 -23.37 5.88
N SER A 192 -15.63 -22.54 6.88
CA SER A 192 -15.51 -22.80 8.33
C SER A 192 -14.28 -23.58 8.82
N GLN A 193 -13.14 -23.48 8.13
CA GLN A 193 -11.91 -24.13 8.57
C GLN A 193 -11.10 -23.18 9.45
N PRO A 194 -10.62 -23.67 10.61
CA PRO A 194 -9.82 -22.86 11.51
C PRO A 194 -8.46 -22.51 10.88
N ILE A 195 -7.98 -21.30 11.17
CA ILE A 195 -6.82 -20.64 10.53
C ILE A 195 -5.53 -21.49 10.55
N HIS A 196 -5.38 -22.42 11.50
CA HIS A 196 -4.21 -23.29 11.60
C HIS A 196 -4.14 -24.36 10.50
N SER A 197 -5.24 -24.66 9.81
CA SER A 197 -5.29 -25.65 8.73
C SER A 197 -4.71 -25.13 7.40
N LEU A 198 -4.50 -23.81 7.28
CA LEU A 198 -3.96 -23.18 6.06
C LEU A 198 -2.47 -23.49 5.80
N ASN A 199 -1.73 -23.96 6.81
CA ASN A 199 -0.30 -24.28 6.67
C ASN A 199 -0.02 -25.62 5.97
N GLN A 200 -1.04 -26.43 5.65
CA GLN A 200 -0.84 -27.75 5.04
C GLN A 200 -0.94 -27.76 3.51
N ILE A 201 -1.30 -26.64 2.87
CA ILE A 201 -1.53 -26.59 1.41
C ILE A 201 -0.23 -26.27 0.63
N SER A 202 0.88 -25.96 1.31
CA SER A 202 2.14 -25.55 0.66
C SER A 202 3.09 -26.70 0.25
N THR A 203 2.66 -27.96 0.24
CA THR A 203 3.50 -29.08 -0.21
C THR A 203 2.76 -29.93 -1.23
N GLU A 204 2.69 -29.46 -2.47
CA GLU A 204 2.65 -30.30 -3.68
C GLU A 204 2.83 -29.39 -4.91
N ILE A 205 4.07 -28.98 -5.18
CA ILE A 205 4.51 -28.69 -6.54
C ILE A 205 5.70 -29.61 -6.78
N ALA A 206 5.40 -30.80 -7.31
CA ALA A 206 6.40 -31.70 -7.85
C ALA A 206 7.05 -31.03 -9.07
N LEU A 207 8.38 -30.91 -9.05
CA LEU A 207 9.16 -30.66 -10.25
C LEU A 207 9.16 -31.94 -11.09
N GLU A 208 8.47 -31.93 -12.22
CA GLU A 208 8.81 -32.83 -13.33
C GLU A 208 9.81 -32.14 -14.26
N SER A 209 10.72 -32.96 -14.77
CA SER A 209 12.04 -32.66 -15.36
C SER A 209 12.00 -32.07 -16.77
#